data_AF-A0AAN0LXN0-F1
#
_entry.id   AF-A0AAN0LXN0-F1
#
_cell.length_a   1.000
_cell.length_b   1.000
_cell.length_c   1.000
_cell.angle_alpha   90.00
_cell.angle_beta   90.00
_cell.angle_gamma   90.00
#
_symmetry.space_group_name_H-M   'P 1'
#
loop_
_entity.id
_entity.type
_entity.pdbx_description
1 polymer ?
#
loop_
_entity_poly.entity_id
_entity_poly.type
_entity_poly.pdbx_seq_one_letter_code
_entity_poly.pdbx_strand_id
1 'polypeptide(L)'
;MSEKIGLNIITTDVGDKNVFAEMVKNDYKLGGEQSGHIILKDYATTGDGVLTTLVIAEVVAKAQQSLGTLGKDFVQFPQLLENLKIEDKNVIMNHPDVQSAIERITNELGDAGRILVRPSGTEQLIRVMVEAVNKRIV
;
A
#
# COMPACT_ATOMS: atom_id res chain seq x y z
N MET A 1 -0.41 12.46 6.13
CA MET A 1 -1.86 12.79 6.17
C MET A 1 -2.51 12.16 7.39
N SER A 2 -2.40 10.85 7.57
CA SER A 2 -2.88 10.09 8.75
C SER A 2 -2.43 10.66 10.10
N GLU A 3 -1.14 10.96 10.28
CA GLU A 3 -0.62 11.55 11.52
C GLU A 3 -1.24 12.92 11.82
N LYS A 4 -1.51 13.72 10.78
CA LYS A 4 -2.14 15.04 10.92
C LYS A 4 -3.60 14.96 11.38
N ILE A 5 -4.26 13.83 11.14
CA ILE A 5 -5.66 13.58 11.54
C ILE A 5 -5.78 12.60 12.71
N GLY A 6 -4.66 12.26 13.38
CA GLY A 6 -4.65 11.39 14.56
C GLY A 6 -4.97 9.92 14.26
N LEU A 7 -4.78 9.46 13.02
CA LEU A 7 -4.95 8.06 12.65
C LEU A 7 -3.61 7.32 12.65
N ASN A 8 -3.58 6.18 13.33
CA ASN A 8 -2.45 5.25 13.27
C ASN A 8 -2.54 4.40 12.00
N ILE A 9 -1.45 4.31 11.24
CA ILE A 9 -1.33 3.40 10.11
C ILE A 9 -0.57 2.16 10.57
N ILE A 10 -1.15 0.99 10.34
CA ILE A 10 -0.50 -0.31 10.49
C ILE A 10 -0.29 -0.90 9.10
N THR A 11 0.92 -1.33 8.82
CA THR A 11 1.29 -1.98 7.56
C THR A 11 1.53 -3.46 7.80
N THR A 12 1.01 -4.31 6.91
CA THR A 12 1.26 -5.75 6.91
C THR A 12 2.05 -6.14 5.67
N ASP A 13 2.50 -7.39 5.63
CA ASP A 13 2.92 -8.00 4.38
C ASP A 13 1.77 -7.99 3.36
N VAL A 14 2.11 -7.94 2.07
CA VAL A 14 1.12 -7.86 0.98
C VAL A 14 0.21 -9.09 0.98
N GLY A 15 -1.09 -8.87 0.76
CA GLY A 15 -2.13 -9.89 0.74
C GLY A 15 -3.26 -9.55 1.71
N ASP A 16 -4.49 -9.53 1.18
CA ASP A 16 -5.75 -9.38 1.91
C ASP A 16 -5.84 -10.19 3.20
N LYS A 17 -5.36 -11.43 3.20
CA LYS A 17 -5.32 -12.31 4.39
C LYS A 17 -4.51 -11.74 5.53
N ASN A 18 -3.36 -11.12 5.23
CA ASN A 18 -2.49 -10.54 6.25
C ASN A 18 -3.16 -9.29 6.85
N VAL A 19 -3.80 -8.48 6.00
CA VAL A 19 -4.59 -7.32 6.41
C VAL A 19 -5.72 -7.77 7.34
N PHE A 20 -6.54 -8.74 6.92
CA PHE A 20 -7.65 -9.22 7.73
C PHE A 20 -7.19 -9.86 9.04
N ALA A 21 -6.12 -10.65 9.04
CA ALA A 21 -5.56 -11.25 10.25
C ALA A 21 -5.13 -10.18 11.26
N GLU A 22 -4.47 -9.11 10.81
CA GLU A 22 -4.05 -8.00 11.67
C GLU A 22 -5.25 -7.20 12.20
N MET A 23 -6.29 -7.02 11.36
CA MET A 23 -7.55 -6.39 11.77
C MET A 23 -8.31 -7.19 12.84
N VAL A 24 -8.32 -8.52 12.73
CA VAL A 24 -8.95 -9.39 13.74
C VAL A 24 -8.15 -9.38 15.03
N LYS A 25 -6.84 -9.54 14.93
CA LYS A 25 -5.92 -9.60 16.09
C LYS A 25 -6.02 -8.37 16.99
N ASN A 26 -6.18 -7.19 16.40
CA ASN A 26 -6.18 -5.90 17.12
C ASN A 26 -7.52 -5.16 17.07
N ASP A 27 -8.57 -5.84 16.65
CA ASP A 27 -9.93 -5.31 16.54
C ASP A 27 -10.06 -4.03 15.66
N TYR A 28 -9.27 -3.90 14.58
CA TYR A 28 -9.40 -2.79 13.64
C TYR A 28 -10.64 -2.90 12.76
N LYS A 29 -11.23 -1.75 12.40
CA LYS A 29 -12.51 -1.67 11.68
C LYS A 29 -12.39 -1.43 10.18
N LEU A 30 -11.30 -0.80 9.75
CA LEU A 30 -11.02 -0.45 8.36
C LEU A 30 -9.63 -0.98 8.00
N GLY A 31 -9.55 -1.67 6.88
CA GLY A 31 -8.29 -2.10 6.28
C GLY A 31 -8.45 -2.28 4.78
N GLY A 32 -7.35 -2.49 4.07
CA GLY A 32 -7.42 -2.80 2.66
C GLY A 32 -6.09 -2.72 1.95
N GLU A 33 -6.15 -2.89 0.64
CA GLU A 33 -5.00 -2.86 -0.26
C GLU A 33 -5.16 -1.78 -1.34
N GLN A 34 -4.05 -1.36 -1.95
CA GLN A 34 -4.04 -0.35 -3.02
C GLN A 34 -4.85 -0.75 -4.27
N SER A 35 -5.16 -2.05 -4.43
CA SER A 35 -6.02 -2.57 -5.50
C SER A 35 -7.48 -2.13 -5.39
N GLY A 36 -7.88 -1.56 -4.25
CA GLY A 36 -9.28 -1.26 -3.94
C GLY A 36 -10.00 -2.40 -3.20
N HIS A 37 -9.29 -3.44 -2.78
CA HIS A 37 -9.82 -4.44 -1.84
C HIS A 37 -9.91 -3.81 -0.44
N ILE A 38 -11.05 -3.22 -0.11
CA ILE A 38 -11.31 -2.54 1.16
C ILE A 38 -12.22 -3.39 2.04
N ILE A 39 -11.81 -3.60 3.29
CA ILE A 39 -12.52 -4.38 4.30
C ILE A 39 -13.11 -3.41 5.33
N LEU A 40 -14.43 -3.42 5.44
CA LEU A 40 -15.20 -2.69 6.43
C LEU A 40 -15.75 -3.70 7.46
N LYS A 41 -14.96 -3.98 8.50
CA LYS A 41 -15.17 -5.14 9.40
C LYS A 41 -16.49 -5.08 10.17
N ASP A 42 -17.01 -3.87 10.40
CA ASP A 42 -18.31 -3.67 11.05
C ASP A 42 -19.49 -4.23 10.20
N TYR A 43 -19.26 -4.51 8.91
CA TYR A 43 -20.30 -4.95 7.97
C TYR A 43 -19.97 -6.28 7.27
N ALA A 44 -18.70 -6.56 6.98
CA ALA A 44 -18.28 -7.72 6.21
C ALA A 44 -16.97 -8.33 6.74
N THR A 45 -16.82 -9.65 6.57
CA THR A 45 -15.59 -10.40 6.92
C THR A 45 -14.59 -10.49 5.78
N THR A 46 -14.85 -9.82 4.66
CA THR A 46 -13.99 -9.79 3.46
C THR A 46 -14.15 -8.44 2.77
N GLY A 47 -13.27 -8.14 1.80
CA GLY A 47 -13.41 -6.96 0.99
C GLY A 47 -14.64 -7.01 0.10
N ASP A 48 -15.41 -5.93 0.08
CA ASP A 48 -16.64 -5.79 -0.70
C ASP A 48 -16.65 -4.43 -1.40
N GLY A 49 -16.50 -4.45 -2.72
CA GLY A 49 -16.46 -3.25 -3.54
C GLY A 49 -17.80 -2.51 -3.63
N VAL A 50 -18.93 -3.23 -3.60
CA VAL A 50 -20.26 -2.61 -3.63
C VAL A 50 -20.52 -1.90 -2.30
N LEU A 51 -20.27 -2.58 -1.19
CA LEU A 51 -20.36 -1.99 0.14
C LEU A 51 -19.45 -0.77 0.27
N THR A 52 -18.19 -0.88 -0.15
CA THR A 52 -17.23 0.23 -0.13
C THR A 52 -17.75 1.42 -0.93
N THR A 53 -18.32 1.18 -2.11
CA THR A 53 -18.92 2.23 -2.95
C THR A 53 -20.11 2.90 -2.26
N LEU A 54 -20.98 2.11 -1.61
CA LEU A 54 -22.12 2.65 -0.85
C LEU A 54 -21.67 3.53 0.32
N VAL A 55 -20.65 3.10 1.07
CA VAL A 55 -20.08 3.91 2.17
C VAL A 55 -19.45 5.20 1.64
N ILE A 56 -18.71 5.15 0.53
CA ILE A 56 -18.18 6.37 -0.10
C ILE A 56 -19.32 7.30 -0.54
N ALA A 57 -20.37 6.77 -1.17
CA ALA A 57 -21.54 7.55 -1.58
C ALA A 57 -22.26 8.18 -0.38
N GLU A 58 -22.37 7.46 0.73
CA GLU A 58 -22.93 7.98 1.99
C GLU A 58 -22.09 9.14 2.53
N VAL A 59 -20.76 9.00 2.56
CA VAL A 59 -19.84 10.07 2.99
C VAL A 59 -19.96 11.31 2.10
N VAL A 60 -20.01 11.13 0.78
CA VAL A 60 -20.21 12.21 -0.19
C VAL A 60 -21.54 12.92 0.05
N ALA A 61 -22.63 12.18 0.24
CA ALA A 61 -23.95 12.73 0.51
C ALA A 61 -24.00 13.51 1.84
N LYS A 62 -23.43 12.95 2.92
CA LYS A 62 -23.37 13.58 4.25
C LYS A 62 -22.52 14.84 4.27
N ALA A 63 -21.39 14.84 3.56
CA ALA A 63 -20.51 16.00 3.49
C ALA A 63 -21.05 17.13 2.59
N GLN A 64 -22.05 16.84 1.74
CA GLN A 64 -22.58 17.77 0.74
C GLN A 64 -21.48 18.39 -0.15
N GLN A 65 -20.45 17.60 -0.45
CA GLN A 65 -19.28 18.00 -1.23
C GLN A 65 -18.99 16.94 -2.29
N SER A 66 -18.38 17.36 -3.40
CA SER A 66 -17.93 16.39 -4.41
C SER A 66 -16.81 15.51 -3.86
N LEU A 67 -16.72 14.27 -4.36
CA LEU A 67 -15.63 13.36 -3.99
C LEU A 67 -14.23 13.97 -4.24
N GLY A 68 -14.07 14.74 -5.33
CA GLY A 68 -12.83 15.45 -5.62
C GLY A 68 -12.47 16.51 -4.57
N THR A 69 -13.48 17.16 -3.95
CA THR A 69 -13.24 18.12 -2.86
C THR A 69 -12.82 17.40 -1.59
N LEU A 70 -13.46 16.27 -1.27
CA LEU A 70 -13.11 15.44 -0.10
C LEU A 70 -11.71 14.83 -0.23
N GLY A 71 -11.30 14.48 -1.44
CA GLY A 71 -9.98 13.91 -1.74
C GLY A 71 -8.88 14.93 -1.98
N LYS A 72 -9.14 16.25 -1.88
CA LYS A 72 -8.18 17.28 -2.30
C LYS A 72 -6.83 17.25 -1.55
N ASP A 73 -6.86 16.81 -0.29
CA ASP A 73 -5.68 16.76 0.57
C ASP A 73 -4.91 15.43 0.43
N PHE A 74 -5.46 14.49 -0.34
CA PHE A 74 -4.76 13.27 -0.74
C PHE A 74 -3.86 13.57 -1.94
N VAL A 75 -2.54 13.53 -1.70
CA VAL A 75 -1.54 13.69 -2.75
C VAL A 75 -0.93 12.33 -3.02
N GLN A 76 -1.18 11.78 -4.21
CA GLN A 76 -0.51 10.58 -4.67
C GLN A 76 0.95 10.90 -4.97
N PHE A 77 1.87 10.18 -4.33
CA PHE A 77 3.29 10.32 -4.64
C PHE A 77 3.61 9.67 -6.00
N PRO A 78 4.51 10.27 -6.79
CA PRO A 78 5.14 9.58 -7.90
C PRO A 78 5.62 8.19 -7.47
N GLN A 79 5.26 7.19 -8.26
CA GLN A 79 5.60 5.79 -8.03
C GLN A 79 6.08 5.16 -9.32
N LEU A 80 7.15 4.38 -9.24
CA LEU A 80 7.65 3.50 -10.29
C LEU A 80 7.50 2.06 -9.81
N LEU A 81 7.04 1.19 -10.71
CA LEU A 81 6.93 -0.25 -10.48
C LEU A 81 7.57 -0.98 -11.66
N GLU A 82 8.71 -1.61 -11.40
CA GLU A 82 9.45 -2.40 -12.38
C GLU A 82 9.35 -3.90 -12.08
N ASN A 83 9.10 -4.69 -13.12
CA ASN A 83 8.99 -6.14 -13.04
C ASN A 83 10.19 -6.78 -13.73
N LEU A 84 11.13 -7.29 -12.95
CA LEU A 84 12.38 -7.88 -13.44
C LEU A 84 12.22 -9.39 -13.55
N LYS A 85 12.19 -9.91 -14.77
CA LYS A 85 12.22 -11.36 -15.02
C LYS A 85 13.58 -11.92 -14.64
N ILE A 86 13.59 -13.02 -13.92
CA ILE A 86 14.80 -13.64 -13.39
C ILE A 86 14.65 -15.16 -13.34
N GLU A 87 15.79 -15.86 -13.29
CA GLU A 87 15.81 -17.32 -13.25
C GLU A 87 15.52 -17.88 -11.85
N ASP A 88 16.18 -17.34 -10.81
CA ASP A 88 16.00 -17.77 -9.42
C ASP A 88 15.80 -16.58 -8.47
N LYS A 89 14.58 -16.46 -7.94
CA LYS A 89 14.18 -15.40 -7.00
C LYS A 89 14.93 -15.45 -5.69
N ASN A 90 15.19 -16.63 -5.17
CA ASN A 90 15.82 -16.78 -3.86
C ASN A 90 17.29 -16.38 -3.95
N VAL A 91 17.96 -16.74 -5.04
CA VAL A 91 19.36 -16.34 -5.26
C VAL A 91 19.48 -14.82 -5.33
N ILE A 92 18.63 -14.16 -6.14
CA ILE A 92 18.69 -12.70 -6.31
C ILE A 92 18.29 -11.97 -5.03
N MET A 93 17.19 -12.39 -4.37
CA MET A 93 16.75 -11.73 -3.14
C MET A 93 17.76 -11.89 -2.00
N ASN A 94 18.55 -12.95 -1.95
CA ASN A 94 19.58 -13.15 -0.92
C ASN A 94 20.98 -12.66 -1.35
N HIS A 95 21.11 -12.08 -2.54
CA HIS A 95 22.40 -11.61 -3.03
C HIS A 95 22.88 -10.40 -2.21
N PRO A 96 24.11 -10.40 -1.67
CA PRO A 96 24.62 -9.32 -0.81
C PRO A 96 24.52 -7.93 -1.46
N ASP A 97 24.83 -7.82 -2.75
CA ASP A 97 24.75 -6.54 -3.47
C ASP A 97 23.31 -6.02 -3.60
N VAL A 98 22.33 -6.92 -3.74
CA VAL A 98 20.91 -6.55 -3.82
C VAL A 98 20.42 -6.04 -2.47
N GLN A 99 20.74 -6.76 -1.39
CA GLN A 99 20.41 -6.34 -0.03
C GLN A 99 21.06 -4.99 0.31
N SER A 100 22.34 -4.84 -0.01
CA SER A 100 23.08 -3.58 0.21
C SER A 100 22.47 -2.41 -0.59
N ALA A 101 22.04 -2.66 -1.83
CA ALA A 101 21.38 -1.64 -2.64
C ALA A 101 20.01 -1.24 -2.07
N ILE A 102 19.21 -2.21 -1.60
CA ILE A 102 17.92 -1.96 -0.96
C ILE A 102 18.11 -1.11 0.30
N GLU A 103 19.05 -1.49 1.18
CA GLU A 103 19.34 -0.74 2.40
C GLU A 103 19.81 0.68 2.10
N ARG A 104 20.75 0.83 1.14
CA ARG A 104 21.23 2.16 0.73
C ARG A 104 20.09 3.04 0.23
N ILE A 105 19.27 2.54 -0.69
CA ILE A 105 18.15 3.31 -1.25
C ILE A 105 17.10 3.62 -0.17
N THR A 106 16.83 2.68 0.73
CA THR A 106 15.91 2.90 1.86
C THR A 106 16.40 4.06 2.73
N ASN A 107 17.71 4.11 3.03
CA ASN A 107 18.31 5.18 3.80
C ASN A 107 18.34 6.52 3.04
N GLU A 108 18.63 6.51 1.73
CA GLU A 108 18.62 7.71 0.89
C GLU A 108 17.21 8.31 0.77
N LEU A 109 16.17 7.47 0.71
CA LEU A 109 14.78 7.90 0.65
C LEU A 109 14.31 8.49 1.98
N GLY A 110 14.71 7.91 3.11
CA GLY A 110 14.31 8.36 4.45
C GLY A 110 12.80 8.60 4.56
N ASP A 111 12.40 9.76 5.08
CA ASP A 111 10.98 10.14 5.18
C ASP A 111 10.38 10.68 3.87
N ALA A 112 11.21 10.83 2.83
CA ALA A 112 10.81 11.40 1.54
C ALA A 112 10.28 10.33 0.55
N GLY A 113 10.34 9.05 0.90
CA GLY A 113 9.85 7.97 0.04
C GLY A 113 10.04 6.59 0.64
N ARG A 114 9.79 5.55 -0.15
CA ARG A 114 10.12 4.16 0.20
C ARG A 114 10.39 3.31 -1.02
N ILE A 115 11.18 2.26 -0.82
CA ILE A 115 11.41 1.18 -1.77
C ILE A 115 10.78 -0.10 -1.23
N LEU A 116 10.16 -0.89 -2.11
CA LEU A 116 9.65 -2.23 -1.81
C LEU A 116 10.15 -3.18 -2.89
N VAL A 117 11.02 -4.10 -2.50
CA VAL A 117 11.51 -5.18 -3.37
C VAL A 117 10.98 -6.50 -2.87
N ARG A 118 10.28 -7.24 -3.73
CA ARG A 118 9.72 -8.55 -3.38
C ARG A 118 9.65 -9.53 -4.54
N PRO A 119 9.77 -10.83 -4.30
CA PRO A 119 9.47 -11.85 -5.31
C PRO A 119 7.98 -11.86 -5.65
N SER A 120 7.64 -12.17 -6.91
CA SER A 120 6.26 -12.54 -7.28
C SER A 120 5.95 -13.95 -6.77
N GLY A 121 4.76 -14.15 -6.21
CA GLY A 121 4.31 -15.47 -5.74
C GLY A 121 3.90 -16.41 -6.88
N THR A 122 3.54 -15.86 -8.04
CA THR A 122 2.93 -16.62 -9.16
C THR A 122 3.77 -16.60 -10.43
N GLU A 123 4.70 -15.65 -10.58
CA GLU A 123 5.46 -15.42 -11.82
C GLU A 123 6.96 -15.42 -11.54
N GLN A 124 7.81 -15.84 -12.48
CA GLN A 124 9.29 -15.82 -12.32
C GLN A 124 9.88 -14.41 -12.48
N LEU A 125 9.55 -13.52 -11.54
CA LEU A 125 10.03 -12.14 -11.50
C LEU A 125 10.16 -11.60 -10.08
N ILE A 126 10.95 -10.54 -9.95
CA ILE A 126 11.00 -9.65 -8.78
C ILE A 126 10.29 -8.35 -9.14
N ARG A 127 9.52 -7.83 -8.17
CA ARG A 127 8.85 -6.53 -8.25
C ARG A 127 9.66 -5.53 -7.46
N VAL A 128 10.12 -4.47 -8.13
CA VAL A 128 10.79 -3.33 -7.51
C VAL A 128 9.86 -2.14 -7.61
N MET A 129 9.38 -1.67 -6.47
CA MET A 129 8.57 -0.45 -6.39
C MET A 129 9.36 0.63 -5.66
N VAL A 130 9.36 1.85 -6.19
CA VAL A 130 9.87 3.04 -5.50
C VAL A 130 8.79 4.11 -5.56
N GLU A 131 8.52 4.76 -4.44
CA GLU A 131 7.68 5.96 -4.40
C GLU A 131 8.34 7.05 -3.57
N ALA A 132 8.21 8.30 -3.99
CA ALA A 132 8.82 9.44 -3.30
C ALA A 132 8.04 10.73 -3.54
N VAL A 133 8.25 11.73 -2.69
CA VAL A 133 7.60 13.06 -2.75
C VAL A 133 7.81 13.79 -4.08
N ASN A 134 8.84 13.43 -4.86
CA ASN A 134 9.16 14.08 -6.14
C ASN A 134 9.58 13.05 -7.19
N LYS A 135 9.09 13.24 -8.42
CA LYS A 135 9.40 12.39 -9.59
C LYS A 135 10.88 12.39 -9.98
N ARG A 136 11.69 13.35 -9.54
CA ARG A 136 13.15 13.32 -9.79
C ARG A 136 13.89 12.29 -8.92
N ILE A 137 13.26 11.86 -7.83
CA ILE A 137 13.82 10.90 -6.86
C ILE A 137 13.51 9.46 -7.29
N VAL A 138 12.41 9.30 -8.04
CA VAL A 138 11.92 8.03 -8.60
C VAL A 138 12.49 7.83 -10.00
#